data_AF-A0A7S2GAA5-F1
#
_entry.id   AF-A0A7S2GAA5-F1
#
_cell.length_a   1.000
_cell.length_b   1.000
_cell.length_c   1.000
_cell.angle_alpha   90.00
_cell.angle_beta   90.00
_cell.angle_gamma   90.00
#
_symmetry.space_group_name_H-M   'P 1'
#
loop_
_entity.id
_entity.type
_entity.pdbx_description
1 polymer ?
#
loop_
_entity_poly.entity_id
_entity_poly.type
_entity_poly.pdbx_seq_one_letter_code
_entity_poly.pdbx_strand_id
1 'polypeptide(L)'
;EQFVAADLPAQLIAELPALQFEARKDVMNIICALMWPGMPQGIERQVLQYLQHHPRIFKLLTDGYQHDEAALHCGVVLRSCARHGELVEAFLKSGLVFELIRHTRNPSIDISSDAFYSLRTVILEHKEVSAPWLVEHCEEFFRHYNELLLS
;
A
#
# COMPACT_ATOMS: atom_id res chain seq x y z
N GLU A 1 6.61 -14.31 -15.26
CA GLU A 1 5.29 -14.95 -15.45
C GLU A 1 4.94 -15.92 -14.33
N GLN A 2 5.74 -16.97 -14.05
CA GLN A 2 5.44 -17.94 -12.98
C GLN A 2 5.29 -17.32 -11.58
N PHE A 3 6.04 -16.25 -11.27
CA PHE A 3 6.02 -15.62 -9.95
C PHE A 3 4.64 -15.07 -9.56
N VAL A 4 4.03 -14.31 -10.48
CA VAL A 4 2.69 -13.73 -10.30
C VAL A 4 1.61 -14.80 -10.43
N ALA A 5 1.76 -15.74 -11.37
CA ALA A 5 0.81 -16.83 -11.57
C ALA A 5 0.70 -17.77 -10.36
N ALA A 6 1.76 -17.90 -9.57
CA ALA A 6 1.81 -18.73 -8.36
C ALA A 6 1.41 -17.98 -7.08
N ASP A 7 0.90 -16.74 -7.18
CA ASP A 7 0.49 -15.91 -6.04
C ASP A 7 1.63 -15.64 -5.01
N LEU A 8 2.88 -15.73 -5.47
CA LEU A 8 4.04 -15.56 -4.60
C LEU A 8 4.15 -14.14 -4.01
N PRO A 9 3.82 -13.04 -4.71
CA PRO A 9 3.88 -11.72 -4.09
C PRO A 9 3.00 -11.63 -2.83
N ALA A 10 1.76 -12.14 -2.87
CA ALA A 10 0.85 -12.08 -1.73
C ALA A 10 1.32 -12.97 -0.58
N GLN A 11 1.79 -14.18 -0.89
CA GLN A 11 2.36 -15.10 0.11
C GLN A 11 3.58 -14.51 0.81
N LEU A 12 4.50 -13.89 0.06
CA LEU A 12 5.68 -13.26 0.64
C LEU A 12 5.34 -12.05 1.52
N ILE A 13 4.35 -11.23 1.13
CA ILE A 13 3.87 -10.13 1.98
C ILE A 13 3.27 -10.68 3.27
N ALA A 14 2.48 -11.76 3.19
CA ALA A 14 1.85 -12.36 4.36
C ALA A 14 2.87 -12.89 5.38
N GLU A 15 4.02 -13.39 4.91
CA GLU A 15 5.09 -13.92 5.76
C GLU A 15 6.08 -12.85 6.24
N LEU A 16 6.00 -11.60 5.77
CA LEU A 16 6.94 -10.52 6.17
C LEU A 16 7.20 -10.43 7.68
N PRO A 17 6.18 -10.49 8.57
CA PRO A 17 6.41 -10.42 10.01
C PRO A 17 7.32 -11.54 10.55
N ALA A 18 7.22 -12.75 9.97
CA ALA A 18 7.97 -13.92 10.40
C ALA A 18 9.41 -13.98 9.85
N LEU A 19 9.71 -13.22 8.79
CA LEU A 19 11.01 -13.22 8.14
C LEU A 19 12.08 -12.48 8.95
N GLN A 20 13.34 -12.85 8.74
CA GLN A 20 14.47 -12.09 9.27
C GLN A 20 14.63 -10.74 8.55
N PHE A 21 15.33 -9.79 9.19
CA PHE A 21 15.47 -8.42 8.68
C PHE A 21 15.92 -8.32 7.22
N GLU A 22 16.99 -9.02 6.83
CA GLU A 22 17.46 -8.97 5.43
C GLU A 22 16.47 -9.63 4.47
N ALA A 23 15.82 -10.73 4.86
CA ALA A 23 14.81 -11.38 4.04
C ALA A 23 13.59 -10.46 3.81
N ARG A 24 13.18 -9.66 4.80
CA ARG A 24 12.13 -8.65 4.62
C ARG A 24 12.51 -7.57 3.60
N LYS A 25 13.76 -7.09 3.67
CA LYS A 25 14.30 -6.12 2.70
C LYS A 25 14.32 -6.70 1.30
N ASP A 26 14.73 -7.95 1.15
CA ASP A 26 14.74 -8.64 -0.15
C ASP A 26 13.32 -8.78 -0.70
N VAL A 27 12.35 -9.21 0.11
CA VAL A 27 10.93 -9.30 -0.30
C VAL A 27 10.39 -7.94 -0.74
N MET A 28 10.59 -6.90 0.07
CA MET A 28 10.20 -5.53 -0.27
C MET A 28 10.83 -5.09 -1.61
N ASN A 29 12.14 -5.30 -1.79
CA ASN A 29 12.85 -4.92 -3.01
C ASN A 29 12.35 -5.68 -4.23
N ILE A 30 12.10 -6.98 -4.11
CA ILE A 30 11.56 -7.82 -5.19
C ILE A 30 10.19 -7.29 -5.62
N ILE A 31 9.28 -7.06 -4.67
CA ILE A 31 7.93 -6.58 -4.99
C ILE A 31 7.98 -5.19 -5.62
N CYS A 32 8.81 -4.30 -5.09
CA CYS A 32 9.02 -2.98 -5.69
C CYS A 32 9.60 -3.04 -7.11
N ALA A 33 10.53 -3.97 -7.36
CA ALA A 33 11.14 -4.15 -8.67
C ALA A 33 10.14 -4.65 -9.73
N LEU A 34 9.10 -5.39 -9.34
CA LEU A 34 8.03 -5.79 -10.25
C LEU A 34 7.24 -4.58 -10.81
N MET A 35 7.25 -3.46 -10.09
CA MET A 35 6.57 -2.20 -10.45
C MET A 35 7.56 -1.13 -10.93
N TRP A 36 8.79 -1.52 -11.30
CA TRP A 36 9.82 -0.59 -11.76
C TRP A 36 9.57 -0.15 -13.22
N PRO A 37 9.71 1.15 -13.57
CA PRO A 37 9.50 1.70 -14.92
C PRO A 37 10.38 1.17 -16.06
N GLY A 38 11.15 0.09 -15.84
CA GLY A 38 12.02 -0.56 -16.83
C GLY A 38 11.63 -2.01 -17.13
N MET A 39 10.51 -2.50 -16.60
CA MET A 39 10.01 -3.83 -16.92
C MET A 39 9.55 -3.92 -18.39
N PRO A 40 9.70 -5.08 -19.05
CA PRO A 40 9.06 -5.31 -20.34
C PRO A 40 7.55 -5.07 -20.22
N GLN A 41 6.97 -4.28 -21.13
CA GLN A 41 5.56 -3.83 -21.06
C GLN A 41 4.56 -4.97 -20.83
N GLY A 42 4.79 -6.15 -21.41
CA GLY A 42 3.94 -7.32 -21.20
C GLY A 42 3.95 -7.83 -19.76
N ILE A 43 5.11 -7.82 -19.11
CA ILE A 43 5.29 -8.26 -17.72
C ILE A 43 4.72 -7.20 -16.77
N GLU A 44 5.02 -5.92 -17.01
CA GLU A 44 4.49 -4.82 -16.21
C GLU A 44 2.96 -4.86 -16.17
N ARG A 45 2.31 -4.98 -17.33
CA ARG A 45 0.85 -5.10 -17.40
C ARG A 45 0.31 -6.30 -16.62
N GLN A 46 0.95 -7.47 -16.74
CA GLN A 46 0.54 -8.66 -15.98
C GLN A 46 0.66 -8.45 -14.47
N VAL A 47 1.73 -7.81 -14.01
CA VAL A 47 1.95 -7.49 -12.58
C VAL A 47 0.87 -6.54 -12.10
N LEU A 48 0.63 -5.43 -12.82
CA LEU A 48 -0.35 -4.43 -12.39
C LEU A 48 -1.77 -5.01 -12.38
N GLN A 49 -2.14 -5.80 -13.41
CA GLN A 49 -3.43 -6.49 -13.44
C GLN A 49 -3.60 -7.45 -12.26
N TYR A 50 -2.55 -8.20 -11.90
CA TYR A 50 -2.58 -9.04 -10.72
C TYR A 50 -2.77 -8.20 -9.46
N LEU A 51 -1.95 -7.17 -9.23
CA LEU A 51 -2.04 -6.33 -8.03
C LEU A 51 -3.41 -5.66 -7.88
N GLN A 52 -3.96 -5.14 -8.99
CA GLN A 52 -5.23 -4.44 -9.04
C GLN A 52 -6.41 -5.34 -8.65
N HIS A 53 -6.40 -6.60 -9.08
CA HIS A 53 -7.52 -7.53 -8.87
C HIS A 53 -7.27 -8.54 -7.74
N HIS A 54 -6.08 -8.53 -7.11
CA HIS A 54 -5.75 -9.48 -6.07
C HIS A 54 -6.58 -9.20 -4.81
N PRO A 55 -7.35 -10.17 -4.29
CA PRO A 55 -8.37 -9.93 -3.26
C PRO A 55 -7.81 -9.51 -1.90
N ARG A 56 -6.52 -9.74 -1.65
CA ARG A 56 -5.92 -9.58 -0.32
C ARG A 56 -4.67 -8.70 -0.28
N ILE A 57 -4.12 -8.28 -1.42
CA ILE A 57 -2.75 -7.73 -1.40
C ILE A 57 -2.68 -6.40 -0.65
N PHE A 58 -3.63 -5.50 -0.92
CA PHE A 58 -3.72 -4.25 -0.19
C PHE A 58 -4.07 -4.46 1.28
N LYS A 59 -4.93 -5.44 1.58
CA LYS A 59 -5.27 -5.77 2.96
C LYS A 59 -4.03 -6.21 3.73
N LEU A 60 -3.22 -7.10 3.16
CA LEU A 60 -1.96 -7.56 3.75
C LEU A 60 -0.96 -6.41 3.96
N LEU A 61 -0.84 -5.50 3.00
CA LEU A 61 0.03 -4.33 3.12
C LEU A 61 -0.44 -3.39 4.24
N THR A 62 -1.75 -3.12 4.32
CA THR A 62 -2.31 -2.27 5.39
C THR A 62 -2.18 -2.95 6.76
N ASP A 63 -2.51 -4.24 6.87
CA ASP A 63 -2.37 -5.00 8.12
C ASP A 63 -0.91 -5.13 8.58
N GLY A 64 0.05 -5.04 7.65
CA GLY A 64 1.47 -4.99 7.99
C GLY A 64 1.86 -3.85 8.94
N TYR A 65 1.08 -2.77 9.00
CA TYR A 65 1.28 -1.68 9.98
C TYR A 65 0.97 -2.08 11.43
N GLN A 66 0.41 -3.27 11.66
CA GLN A 66 0.21 -3.86 13.00
C GLN A 66 1.46 -4.58 13.52
N HIS A 67 2.47 -4.78 12.66
CA HIS A 67 3.68 -5.52 12.96
C HIS A 67 4.89 -4.59 12.83
N ASP A 68 5.51 -4.21 13.95
CA ASP A 68 6.60 -3.23 13.99
C ASP A 68 7.73 -3.58 13.00
N GLU A 69 8.04 -4.86 12.88
CA GLU A 69 9.10 -5.37 12.04
C GLU A 69 8.80 -5.34 10.53
N ALA A 70 7.52 -5.31 10.14
CA ALA A 70 7.05 -5.32 8.76
C ALA A 70 6.50 -3.95 8.29
N ALA A 71 6.03 -3.11 9.20
CA ALA A 71 5.29 -1.88 8.91
C ALA A 71 5.97 -0.98 7.86
N LEU A 72 7.26 -0.66 8.06
CA LEU A 72 8.01 0.20 7.14
C LEU A 72 8.22 -0.43 5.76
N HIS A 73 8.33 -1.75 5.69
CA HIS A 73 8.47 -2.49 4.43
C HIS A 73 7.14 -2.45 3.65
N CYS A 74 6.02 -2.68 4.34
CA CYS A 74 4.69 -2.57 3.75
C CYS A 74 4.41 -1.14 3.26
N GLY A 75 4.82 -0.11 4.02
CA GLY A 75 4.71 1.28 3.60
C GLY A 75 5.47 1.58 2.31
N VAL A 76 6.71 1.11 2.19
CA VAL A 76 7.50 1.24 0.95
C VAL A 76 6.80 0.55 -0.23
N VAL A 77 6.31 -0.68 -0.05
CA VAL A 77 5.60 -1.40 -1.11
C VAL A 77 4.30 -0.68 -1.50
N LEU A 78 3.51 -0.23 -0.53
CA LEU A 78 2.26 0.50 -0.77
C LEU A 78 2.51 1.80 -1.55
N ARG A 79 3.55 2.56 -1.21
CA ARG A 79 3.96 3.75 -1.97
C ARG A 79 4.49 3.41 -3.37
N SER A 80 5.10 2.25 -3.54
CA SER A 80 5.51 1.74 -4.85
C SER A 80 4.29 1.43 -5.74
N CYS A 81 3.22 0.87 -5.16
CA CYS A 81 1.93 0.71 -5.84
C CYS A 81 1.31 2.06 -6.18
N ALA A 82 1.40 3.05 -5.28
CA ALA A 82 0.82 4.37 -5.45
C ALA A 82 1.45 5.22 -6.57
N ARG A 83 2.49 4.73 -7.25
CA ARG A 83 3.02 5.34 -8.50
C ARG A 83 2.16 5.03 -9.72
N HIS A 84 1.17 4.15 -9.58
CA HIS A 84 0.30 3.68 -10.64
C HIS A 84 -1.15 4.04 -10.30
N GLY A 85 -1.78 4.89 -11.13
CA GLY A 85 -3.12 5.42 -10.86
C GLY A 85 -4.20 4.34 -10.72
N GLU A 86 -4.11 3.26 -11.50
CA GLU A 86 -5.05 2.13 -11.42
C GLU A 86 -4.95 1.34 -10.10
N LEU A 87 -3.77 1.32 -9.47
CA LEU A 87 -3.58 0.71 -8.16
C LEU A 87 -4.05 1.64 -7.03
N VAL A 88 -3.85 2.96 -7.18
CA VAL A 88 -4.45 3.95 -6.27
C VAL A 88 -5.97 3.84 -6.30
N GLU A 89 -6.56 3.76 -7.49
CA GLU A 89 -8.01 3.60 -7.63
C GLU A 89 -8.52 2.33 -6.93
N ALA A 90 -7.85 1.19 -7.16
CA ALA A 90 -8.21 -0.07 -6.52
C ALA A 90 -8.07 0.00 -4.99
N PHE A 91 -7.00 0.62 -4.48
CA PHE A 91 -6.80 0.81 -3.05
C PHE A 91 -7.89 1.70 -2.43
N LEU A 92 -8.22 2.83 -3.05
CA LEU A 92 -9.27 3.72 -2.55
C LEU A 92 -10.64 3.06 -2.55
N LYS A 93 -11.00 2.36 -3.64
CA LYS A 93 -12.27 1.60 -3.74
C LYS A 93 -12.39 0.48 -2.70
N SER A 94 -11.27 -0.05 -2.23
CA SER A 94 -11.29 -1.09 -1.18
C SER A 94 -11.68 -0.55 0.21
N GLY A 95 -11.66 0.77 0.43
CA GLY A 95 -11.90 1.39 1.73
C GLY A 95 -10.74 1.28 2.74
N LEU A 96 -9.65 0.58 2.38
CA LEU A 96 -8.49 0.37 3.25
C LEU A 96 -7.75 1.67 3.61
N VAL A 97 -8.01 2.76 2.90
CA VAL A 97 -7.49 4.09 3.25
C VAL A 97 -7.92 4.52 4.66
N PHE A 98 -9.10 4.11 5.15
CA PHE A 98 -9.53 4.42 6.50
C PHE A 98 -8.78 3.62 7.56
N GLU A 99 -8.40 2.37 7.26
CA GLU A 99 -7.49 1.60 8.12
C GLU A 99 -6.09 2.24 8.12
N LEU A 100 -5.59 2.69 6.97
CA LEU A 100 -4.32 3.42 6.88
C LEU A 100 -4.34 4.71 7.72
N ILE A 101 -5.46 5.46 7.71
CA ILE A 101 -5.65 6.64 8.58
C ILE A 101 -5.56 6.25 10.07
N ARG A 102 -6.04 5.07 10.49
CA ARG A 102 -5.88 4.65 11.89
C ARG A 102 -4.42 4.41 12.25
N HIS A 103 -3.64 3.87 11.32
CA HIS A 103 -2.20 3.62 11.54
C HIS A 103 -1.36 4.89 11.69
N THR A 104 -1.86 6.04 11.24
CA THR A 104 -1.19 7.33 11.48
C THR A 104 -1.19 7.75 12.95
N ARG A 105 -2.00 7.09 13.80
CA ARG A 105 -2.05 7.29 15.26
C ARG A 105 -1.28 6.23 16.03
N ASN A 106 -0.44 5.44 15.36
CA ASN A 106 0.36 4.42 16.03
C ASN A 106 1.31 5.08 17.06
N PRO A 107 1.46 4.53 18.28
CA PRO A 107 2.37 5.07 19.30
C PRO A 107 3.85 5.08 18.86
N SER A 108 4.23 4.19 17.95
CA SER A 108 5.54 4.25 17.28
C SER A 108 5.57 5.41 16.30
N ILE A 109 6.48 6.36 16.54
CA ILE A 109 6.64 7.54 15.70
C ILE A 109 7.07 7.19 14.28
N ASP A 110 7.86 6.13 14.12
CA ASP A 110 8.31 5.67 12.80
C ASP A 110 7.13 5.13 11.99
N ILE A 111 6.27 4.33 12.63
CA ILE A 111 5.09 3.73 11.98
C ILE A 111 4.04 4.80 11.65
N SER A 112 3.74 5.70 12.60
CA SER A 112 2.78 6.77 12.36
C SER A 112 3.25 7.74 11.26
N SER A 113 4.53 8.13 11.26
CA SER A 113 5.11 9.00 10.24
C SER A 113 5.11 8.33 8.86
N ASP A 114 5.45 7.05 8.78
CA ASP A 114 5.41 6.28 7.55
C ASP A 114 3.96 6.12 7.02
N ALA A 115 3.00 5.82 7.90
CA ALA A 115 1.58 5.74 7.54
C ALA A 115 1.06 7.07 7.00
N PHE A 116 1.42 8.20 7.64
CA PHE A 116 1.11 9.53 7.13
C PHE A 116 1.71 9.78 5.75
N TYR A 117 2.96 9.39 5.53
CA TYR A 117 3.61 9.54 4.24
C TYR A 117 2.89 8.71 3.16
N SER A 118 2.58 7.44 3.45
CA SER A 118 1.81 6.57 2.56
C SER A 118 0.43 7.13 2.24
N LEU A 119 -0.31 7.59 3.25
CA LEU A 119 -1.62 8.22 3.08
C LEU A 119 -1.52 9.44 2.14
N ARG A 120 -0.54 10.32 2.39
CA ARG A 120 -0.31 11.49 1.55
C ARG A 120 0.01 11.10 0.11
N THR A 121 0.87 10.11 -0.11
CA THR A 121 1.22 9.62 -1.44
C THR A 121 -0.02 9.10 -2.17
N VAL A 122 -0.79 8.19 -1.55
CA VAL A 122 -2.02 7.64 -2.15
C VAL A 122 -3.00 8.74 -2.54
N ILE A 123 -3.19 9.73 -1.68
CA ILE A 123 -4.19 10.79 -1.90
C ILE A 123 -3.71 11.85 -2.90
N LEU A 124 -2.41 12.16 -2.98
CA LEU A 124 -1.93 13.32 -3.73
C LEU A 124 -1.23 12.99 -5.05
N GLU A 125 -0.76 11.76 -5.27
CA GLU A 125 0.03 11.41 -6.47
C GLU A 125 -0.84 11.41 -7.74
N HIS A 126 -2.04 10.83 -7.65
CA HIS A 126 -2.97 10.64 -8.78
C HIS A 126 -4.29 11.40 -8.58
N LYS A 127 -4.24 12.72 -8.76
CA LYS A 127 -5.38 13.62 -8.47
C LYS A 127 -6.62 13.31 -9.32
N GLU A 128 -6.43 12.82 -10.54
CA GLU A 128 -7.48 12.39 -11.46
C GLU A 128 -8.36 11.27 -10.89
N VAL A 129 -7.81 10.43 -10.01
CA VAL A 129 -8.54 9.36 -9.31
C VAL A 129 -8.92 9.79 -7.90
N SER A 130 -7.98 10.38 -7.16
CA SER A 130 -8.18 10.69 -5.74
C SER A 130 -9.16 11.83 -5.51
N ALA A 131 -9.22 12.84 -6.40
CA ALA A 131 -10.14 13.96 -6.25
C ALA A 131 -11.63 13.54 -6.32
N PRO A 132 -12.10 12.82 -7.35
CA PRO A 132 -13.50 12.39 -7.38
C PRO A 132 -13.84 11.45 -6.22
N TRP A 133 -12.93 10.55 -5.85
CA TRP A 133 -13.14 9.66 -4.71
C TRP A 133 -13.28 10.44 -3.39
N LEU A 134 -12.44 11.45 -3.16
CA LEU A 134 -12.52 12.32 -1.98
C LEU A 134 -13.80 13.15 -1.94
N VAL A 135 -14.30 13.61 -3.09
CA VAL A 135 -15.58 14.33 -3.15
C VAL A 135 -16.73 13.42 -2.72
N GLU A 136 -16.74 12.18 -3.22
CA GLU A 136 -17.76 11.17 -2.87
C GLU A 136 -17.70 10.74 -1.39
N HIS A 137 -16.50 10.64 -0.81
CA HIS A 137 -16.27 10.16 0.56
C HIS A 137 -15.88 11.27 1.54
N CYS A 138 -16.16 12.53 1.20
CA CYS A 138 -15.65 13.71 1.90
C CYS A 138 -15.98 13.68 3.40
N GLU A 139 -17.23 13.44 3.76
CA GLU A 139 -17.66 13.44 5.16
C GLU A 139 -16.96 12.37 6.00
N GLU A 140 -16.82 11.16 5.46
CA GLU A 140 -16.16 10.06 6.18
C GLU A 140 -14.66 10.26 6.28
N PHE A 141 -14.02 10.67 5.18
CA PHE A 141 -12.59 10.96 5.15
C PHE A 141 -12.22 12.05 6.16
N PHE A 142 -12.90 13.20 6.11
CA PHE A 142 -12.58 14.30 7.02
C PHE A 142 -13.00 14.03 8.47
N ARG A 143 -13.99 13.17 8.73
CA ARG A 143 -14.27 12.70 10.09
C ARG A 143 -13.05 12.01 10.69
N HIS A 144 -12.47 11.05 9.98
CA HIS A 144 -11.27 10.34 10.43
C HIS A 144 -10.02 11.22 10.41
N TYR A 145 -9.86 12.07 9.40
CA TYR A 145 -8.70 12.94 9.26
C TYR A 145 -8.66 14.05 10.34
N ASN A 146 -9.81 14.64 10.69
CA ASN A 146 -9.88 15.70 11.70
C ASN A 146 -9.52 15.20 13.10
N GLU A 147 -9.78 13.93 13.41
CA GLU A 147 -9.30 13.33 14.67
C GLU A 147 -7.77 13.38 14.80
N LEU A 148 -7.03 13.42 13.68
CA LEU A 148 -5.57 13.56 13.65
C LEU A 148 -5.09 14.98 13.94
N LEU A 149 -5.93 15.99 13.70
CA LEU A 149 -5.60 17.40 13.94
C LEU A 149 -5.79 17.79 15.41
N LEU A 150 -6.54 16.98 16.15
CA LEU A 150 -6.86 17.18 17.57
C LEU A 150 -5.97 16.35 18.51
N SER A 151 -5.14 15.46 17.96
CA SER A 151 -4.15 14.66 18.69
C SER A 151 -2.80 15.37 18.76
#